data_AF-K6TZL8-F1
#
_entry.id   AF-K6TZL8-F1
#
_cell.length_a   1.000
_cell.length_b   1.000
_cell.length_c   1.000
_cell.angle_alpha   90.00
_cell.angle_beta   90.00
_cell.angle_gamma   90.00
#
_symmetry.space_group_name_H-M   'P 1'
#
loop_
_entity.id
_entity.type
_entity.pdbx_description
1 polymer ?
#
loop_
_entity_poly.entity_id
_entity_poly.type
_entity_poly.pdbx_seq_one_letter_code
_entity_poly.pdbx_strand_id
1 'polypeptide(L)' 'MSILAISKQYKQRPSEIIGITNDYEAFCFDECCTYILNELSKENHREPRFEDDDKKKNTNNDEIINWLKAQEH' A
#
# COMPACT_ATOMS: atom_id res chain seq x y z
N MET A 1 -2.10 -6.89 10.78
CA MET A 1 -1.65 -8.28 10.59
C MET A 1 -1.00 -8.38 9.22
N SER A 2 0.29 -8.74 9.11
CA SER A 2 0.97 -8.90 7.82
C SER A 2 0.96 -10.36 7.39
N ILE A 3 0.54 -10.64 6.16
CA ILE A 3 0.50 -12.00 5.61
C ILE A 3 1.87 -12.67 5.63
N LEU A 4 2.93 -11.90 5.38
CA LEU A 4 4.32 -12.38 5.39
C LEU A 4 4.75 -12.82 6.79
N ALA A 5 4.24 -12.17 7.83
CA ALA A 5 4.54 -12.55 9.21
C ALA A 5 3.92 -13.91 9.57
N ILE A 6 2.65 -14.13 9.18
CA ILE A 6 1.95 -15.40 9.37
C ILE A 6 2.66 -16.51 8.58
N SER A 7 3.00 -16.25 7.32
CA SER A 7 3.75 -17.17 6.46
C SER A 7 5.05 -17.64 7.11
N LYS A 8 5.85 -16.72 7.66
CA LYS A 8 7.09 -17.06 8.38
C LYS A 8 6.82 -17.86 9.66
N GLN A 9 5.83 -17.46 10.46
CA GLN A 9 5.52 -18.10 11.74
C GLN A 9 5.06 -19.55 11.57
N TYR A 10 4.19 -19.80 10.60
CA TYR A 10 3.57 -21.12 10.40
C TYR A 10 4.22 -21.95 9.29
N LYS A 11 5.26 -21.40 8.60
CA LYS A 11 5.97 -22.05 7.50
C LYS A 11 5.03 -22.50 6.37
N GLN A 12 4.06 -21.66 6.05
CA GLN A 12 3.10 -21.87 4.96
C GLN A 12 3.30 -20.82 3.87
N ARG A 13 2.93 -21.16 2.64
CA ARG A 13 3.03 -20.21 1.52
C ARG A 13 2.01 -19.08 1.69
N PRO A 14 2.34 -17.84 1.30
CA PRO A 14 1.38 -16.72 1.32
C PRO A 14 0.06 -17.07 0.63
N SER A 15 0.10 -17.69 -0.54
CA SER A 15 -1.08 -18.11 -1.31
C SER A 15 -1.98 -19.10 -0.56
N GLU A 16 -1.39 -20.02 0.22
CA GLU A 16 -2.12 -21.00 1.05
C GLU A 16 -2.86 -20.30 2.20
N ILE A 17 -2.29 -19.25 2.77
CA ILE A 17 -2.87 -18.51 3.89
C ILE A 17 -4.12 -17.73 3.47
N ILE A 18 -4.13 -17.16 2.26
CA ILE A 18 -5.29 -16.45 1.71
C ILE A 18 -6.20 -17.33 0.85
N GLY A 19 -5.84 -18.60 0.66
CA GLY A 19 -6.66 -19.58 -0.04
C GLY A 19 -6.80 -19.31 -1.54
N ILE A 20 -5.74 -18.86 -2.22
CA ILE A 20 -5.75 -18.79 -3.69
C ILE A 20 -5.75 -20.22 -4.25
N THR A 21 -6.79 -20.57 -4.98
CA THR A 21 -6.99 -21.93 -5.53
C THR A 21 -6.53 -22.08 -6.96
N ASN A 22 -6.39 -20.97 -7.70
CA ASN A 22 -5.81 -21.00 -9.04
C ASN A 22 -4.28 -21.16 -8.92
N ASP A 23 -3.74 -22.24 -9.48
CA ASP A 23 -2.33 -22.58 -9.35
C ASP A 23 -1.39 -21.50 -9.90
N TYR A 24 -1.75 -20.88 -11.02
CA TYR A 24 -0.94 -19.83 -11.65
C TYR A 24 -0.93 -18.56 -10.80
N GLU A 25 -2.10 -18.12 -10.33
CA GLU A 25 -2.20 -16.96 -9.44
C GLU A 25 -1.49 -17.18 -8.11
N ALA A 26 -1.62 -18.38 -7.53
CA ALA A 26 -0.96 -18.77 -6.30
C ALA A 26 0.56 -18.70 -6.45
N PHE A 27 1.09 -19.26 -7.54
CA PHE A 27 2.51 -19.19 -7.88
C PHE A 27 2.99 -17.74 -8.04
N CYS A 28 2.30 -16.93 -8.85
CA CYS A 28 2.67 -15.53 -9.06
C CYS A 28 2.66 -14.73 -7.75
N PHE A 29 1.70 -14.99 -6.87
CA PHE A 29 1.60 -14.31 -5.58
C PHE A 29 2.73 -14.70 -4.64
N ASP A 30 3.06 -15.99 -4.54
CA ASP A 30 4.16 -16.49 -3.71
C ASP A 30 5.53 -15.95 -4.18
N GLU A 31 5.76 -15.94 -5.50
CA GLU A 31 6.97 -15.38 -6.10
C GLU A 31 7.09 -13.87 -5.84
N CYS A 32 6.00 -13.12 -6.01
CA CYS A 32 5.98 -11.68 -5.72
C CYS A 32 6.29 -11.40 -4.24
N CYS A 33 5.68 -12.14 -3.33
CA CYS A 33 5.97 -12.04 -1.90
C CYS A 33 7.44 -12.34 -1.58
N THR A 34 8.01 -13.36 -2.23
CA THR A 34 9.40 -13.77 -2.08
C THR A 34 10.35 -12.68 -2.59
N TYR A 35 10.05 -12.11 -3.76
CA TYR A 35 10.81 -11.00 -4.33
C TYR A 35 10.84 -9.78 -3.40
N ILE A 36 9.68 -9.36 -2.89
CA ILE A 36 9.57 -8.22 -1.97
C ILE A 36 10.40 -8.48 -0.70
N LEU A 37 10.32 -9.68 -0.11
CA LEU A 37 11.13 -10.05 1.05
C LEU A 37 12.62 -10.00 0.76
N ASN A 38 13.04 -10.48 -0.41
CA ASN A 38 14.43 -10.45 -0.83
C ASN A 38 14.92 -9.00 -1.02
N GLU A 39 14.15 -8.14 -1.67
CA GLU A 39 14.49 -6.72 -1.82
C GLU A 39 14.61 -6.02 -0.47
N LEU A 40 13.65 -6.23 0.44
CA LEU A 40 13.68 -5.65 1.79
C LEU A 40 14.83 -6.17 2.67
N SER A 41 15.42 -7.33 2.34
CA SER A 41 16.55 -7.89 3.09
C SER A 41 17.90 -7.27 2.76
N LYS A 42 17.99 -6.46 1.69
CA LYS A 42 19.24 -5.81 1.26
C LYS A 42 19.58 -4.62 2.15
N GLU A 43 20.87 -4.39 2.42
CA GLU A 43 21.33 -3.29 3.30
C GLU A 43 20.90 -1.89 2.82
N ASN A 44 20.86 -1.67 1.51
CA ASN A 44 20.41 -0.41 0.88
C ASN A 44 19.11 -0.63 0.09
N HIS A 45 18.13 -1.30 0.69
CA HIS A 45 16.86 -1.55 0.03
C HIS A 45 16.12 -0.24 -0.30
N ARG A 46 15.37 -0.23 -1.40
CA ARG A 46 14.45 0.86 -1.67
C ARG A 46 13.23 0.70 -0.78
N GLU A 47 12.89 1.72 -0.01
CA GLU A 47 11.61 1.73 0.71
C GLU A 47 10.46 1.87 -0.31
N PRO A 48 9.36 1.12 -0.13
CA PRO A 48 8.20 1.28 -0.98
C PRO A 48 7.64 2.69 -0.82
N ARG A 49 7.40 3.38 -1.94
CA ARG A 49 6.68 4.66 -1.95
C ARG A 49 5.20 4.36 -2.07
N PHE A 50 4.47 4.61 -1.00
CA PHE A 50 3.02 4.61 -1.02
C PHE A 50 2.56 6.03 -1.36
N GLU A 51 1.74 6.16 -2.39
CA GLU A 51 1.04 7.42 -2.62
C GLU A 51 -0.11 7.46 -1.63
N ASP A 52 0.01 8.31 -0.61
CA ASP A 52 -1.11 8.62 0.27
C ASP A 52 -2.10 9.46 -0.52
N ASP A 53 -3.32 8.96 -0.71
CA ASP A 53 -4.44 9.68 -1.33
C ASP A 53 -4.90 10.90 -0.48
N ASP A 54 -4.23 11.18 0.64
CA ASP A 54 -4.45 12.34 1.51
C ASP A 54 -3.93 13.66 0.91
N LYS A 55 -4.11 13.87 -0.39
CA LYS A 55 -4.27 15.23 -0.92
C LYS A 55 -5.67 15.73 -0.57
N LYS A 56 -5.96 15.90 0.73
CA LYS A 56 -6.96 16.90 1.13
C LYS A 56 -6.45 18.22 0.60
N LYS A 57 -7.07 18.72 -0.47
CA LYS A 57 -6.95 20.11 -0.90
C LYS A 57 -7.15 20.96 0.35
N ASN A 58 -6.09 21.64 0.80
CA ASN A 58 -6.25 22.85 1.58
C ASN A 58 -7.03 23.79 0.66
N THR A 59 -8.36 23.83 0.78
CA THR A 59 -9.10 25.00 0.34
C THR A 59 -8.54 26.13 1.19
N ASN A 60 -7.66 26.93 0.61
CA ASN A 60 -7.04 28.05 1.31
C ASN A 60 -8.17 28.92 1.84
N ASN A 61 -8.16 29.26 3.13
CA ASN A 61 -9.19 30.10 3.75
C ASN A 61 -9.39 31.41 2.96
N ASP A 62 -8.37 31.87 2.25
CA ASP A 62 -8.40 33.01 1.35
C ASP A 62 -9.43 32.87 0.21
N GLU A 63 -9.61 31.68 -0.35
CA GLU A 63 -10.61 31.44 -1.42
C GLU A 63 -12.03 31.58 -0.89
N ILE A 64 -12.29 31.09 0.34
CA ILE A 64 -13.59 31.19 1.00
C ILE A 64 -13.88 32.65 1.39
N ILE A 65 -12.88 33.38 1.91
CA ILE A 65 -13.00 34.80 2.28
C ILE A 65 -13.29 35.65 1.04
N ASN A 66 -12.62 35.37 -0.09
CA ASN A 66 -12.84 36.10 -1.33
C ASN A 66 -14.24 35.82 -1.91
N TRP A 67 -14.73 34.58 -1.81
CA TRP A 67 -16.09 34.23 -2.23
C TRP A 67 -17.15 34.95 -1.38
N LEU A 68 -16.99 35.00 -0.06
CA LEU A 68 -17.91 35.72 0.84
C LEU A 68 -17.98 37.22 0.50
N LYS A 69 -16.83 37.86 0.25
CA LYS A 69 -16.78 39.28 -0.15
C LYS A 69 -17.46 39.55 -1.49
N ALA A 70 -17.45 38.58 -2.41
CA ALA A 70 -18.08 38.71 -3.73
C ALA A 70 -19.61 38.58 -3.69
N GLN A 71 -20.22 38.17 -2.57
CA GLN A 71 -21.67 38.03 -2.41
C GLN A 71 -22.33 39.26 -1.76
N GLU A 72 -21.57 40.23 -1.25
CA GLU A 72 -22.09 41.46 -0.59
C GLU A 72 -22.33 42.63 -1.56
N HIS A 73 -22.72 42.35 -2.81
CA HIS A 73 -22.99 43.39 -3.81
C HIS A 73 -24.40 43.32 -4.39
#